data_AF-A0AAU8LR99-F1
#
_entry.id   AF-A0AAU8LR99-F1
#
_cell.length_a   1.000
_cell.length_b   1.000
_cell.length_c   1.000
_cell.angle_alpha   90.00
_cell.angle_beta   90.00
_cell.angle_gamma   90.00
#
_symmetry.space_group_name_H-M   'P 1'
#
loop_
_entity.id
_entity.type
_entity.pdbx_description
1 polymer ?
#
loop_
_entity_poly.entity_id
_entity_poly.type
_entity_poly.pdbx_seq_one_letter_code
_entity_poly.pdbx_strand_id
1 'polypeptide(L)'
;MASRGPLLINAVMKIQEKLCQLAEIDGFVGAAVLTPNGRILQKCDPSDIDIELIAFLANNVLRTAEKASRDMGLGRSHLTFMHTEKALVLARCLNEGHNPLGAEPGKCHIHLILLIDNPNSFGIARIEIGNVVELLAEDFRLSPNSLQELNTSLDNENITSTLDTLLSQNER
;
A
#
# COMPACT_ATOMS: atom_id res chain seq x y z
N MET A 1 -4.14 -5.91 -31.04
CA MET A 1 -4.26 -6.48 -29.68
C MET A 1 -2.86 -6.59 -29.10
N ALA A 2 -2.39 -5.57 -28.40
CA ALA A 2 -1.08 -5.59 -27.76
C ALA A 2 -1.21 -6.30 -26.39
N SER A 3 -0.37 -7.30 -26.16
CA SER A 3 -0.37 -8.15 -24.96
C SER A 3 0.05 -7.35 -23.72
N ARG A 4 -0.93 -6.79 -23.00
CA ARG A 4 -0.75 -6.18 -21.67
C ARG A 4 -0.40 -7.18 -20.55
N GLY A 5 -0.31 -8.47 -20.86
CA GLY A 5 -0.15 -9.56 -19.88
C GLY A 5 1.22 -9.65 -19.19
N PRO A 6 2.36 -9.68 -19.89
CA PRO A 6 3.63 -10.09 -19.26
C PRO A 6 4.24 -9.07 -18.30
N LEU A 7 4.17 -7.77 -18.63
CA LEU A 7 4.85 -6.71 -17.86
C LEU A 7 4.15 -6.41 -16.53
N LEU A 8 2.81 -6.38 -16.52
CA LEU A 8 2.03 -6.19 -15.29
C LEU A 8 2.18 -7.39 -14.35
N ILE A 9 2.17 -8.61 -14.87
CA ILE A 9 2.38 -9.83 -14.08
C ILE A 9 3.76 -9.80 -13.41
N ASN A 10 4.82 -9.43 -14.14
CA ASN A 10 6.17 -9.35 -13.60
C ASN A 10 6.31 -8.28 -12.49
N ALA A 11 5.64 -7.13 -12.63
CA ALA A 11 5.67 -6.09 -11.60
C ALA A 11 4.93 -6.51 -10.32
N VAL A 12 3.75 -7.15 -10.46
CA VAL A 12 2.99 -7.69 -9.32
C VAL A 12 3.75 -8.79 -8.60
N MET A 13 4.42 -9.69 -9.34
CA MET A 13 5.25 -10.74 -8.76
C MET A 13 6.42 -10.17 -7.93
N LYS A 14 7.09 -9.11 -8.42
CA LYS A 14 8.18 -8.46 -7.67
C LYS A 14 7.72 -7.81 -6.37
N ILE A 15 6.56 -7.14 -6.38
CA ILE A 15 5.99 -6.53 -5.16
C ILE A 15 5.62 -7.63 -4.15
N GLN A 16 5.03 -8.73 -4.63
CA GLN A 16 4.70 -9.87 -3.78
C GLN A 16 5.95 -10.48 -3.15
N GLU A 17 7.00 -10.73 -3.94
CA GLU A 17 8.27 -11.29 -3.45
C GLU A 17 8.89 -10.43 -2.36
N LYS A 18 8.96 -9.11 -2.57
CA LYS A 18 9.46 -8.16 -1.56
C LYS A 18 8.63 -8.18 -0.28
N LEU A 19 7.29 -8.24 -0.40
CA LEU A 19 6.40 -8.29 0.74
C LEU A 19 6.54 -9.62 1.52
N CYS A 20 6.71 -10.74 0.81
CA CYS A 20 6.93 -12.06 1.40
C CYS A 20 8.24 -12.19 2.17
N GLN A 21 9.22 -11.29 2.00
CA GLN A 21 10.44 -11.28 2.83
C GLN A 21 10.12 -11.10 4.32
N LEU A 22 9.01 -10.40 4.63
CA LEU A 22 8.55 -10.23 6.01
C LEU A 22 8.10 -11.56 6.66
N ALA A 23 7.81 -12.59 5.86
CA ALA A 23 7.44 -13.90 6.36
C ALA A 23 8.58 -14.64 7.09
N GLU A 24 9.82 -14.17 6.96
CA GLU A 24 10.97 -14.68 7.71
C GLU A 24 10.97 -14.22 9.18
N ILE A 25 10.14 -13.23 9.54
CA ILE A 25 10.02 -12.76 10.91
C ILE A 25 9.27 -13.80 11.74
N ASP A 26 9.86 -14.19 12.87
CA ASP A 26 9.20 -15.09 13.80
C ASP A 26 7.88 -14.50 14.32
N GLY A 27 6.81 -15.30 14.22
CA GLY A 27 5.44 -14.90 14.49
C GLY A 27 4.76 -14.10 13.38
N PHE A 28 5.27 -14.08 12.14
CA PHE A 28 4.62 -13.40 11.03
C PHE A 28 3.19 -13.92 10.78
N VAL A 29 2.23 -13.01 10.80
CA VAL A 29 0.81 -13.32 10.56
C VAL A 29 0.36 -12.86 9.18
N GLY A 30 0.85 -11.69 8.74
CA GLY A 30 0.53 -11.13 7.44
C GLY A 30 1.04 -9.71 7.26
N ALA A 31 1.10 -9.25 6.01
CA ALA A 31 1.46 -7.89 5.66
C ALA A 31 0.66 -7.37 4.48
N ALA A 32 0.49 -6.05 4.42
CA ALA A 32 -0.19 -5.39 3.31
C ALA A 32 0.46 -4.05 3.00
N VAL A 33 0.61 -3.75 1.72
CA VAL A 33 1.02 -2.43 1.23
C VAL A 33 -0.20 -1.70 0.66
N LEU A 34 -0.34 -0.43 1.02
CA LEU A 34 -1.48 0.41 0.74
C LEU A 34 -1.06 1.75 0.17
N THR A 35 -1.98 2.34 -0.56
CA THR A 35 -1.97 3.79 -0.81
C THR A 35 -2.21 4.58 0.49
N PRO A 36 -1.88 5.88 0.54
CA PRO A 36 -2.13 6.72 1.72
C PRO A 36 -3.62 6.83 2.10
N ASN A 37 -4.53 6.56 1.15
CA ASN A 37 -5.97 6.58 1.36
C ASN A 37 -6.54 5.23 1.82
N GLY A 38 -5.69 4.22 2.03
CA GLY A 38 -6.10 2.90 2.54
C GLY A 38 -6.55 1.91 1.48
N ARG A 39 -6.38 2.21 0.18
CA ARG A 39 -6.55 1.19 -0.87
C ARG A 39 -5.40 0.19 -0.83
N ILE A 40 -5.70 -1.09 -0.70
CA ILE A 40 -4.73 -2.20 -0.78
C ILE A 40 -4.12 -2.23 -2.18
N LEU A 41 -2.80 -2.28 -2.24
CA LEU A 41 -2.01 -2.45 -3.46
C LEU A 41 -1.58 -3.91 -3.61
N GLN A 42 -1.09 -4.52 -2.54
CA GLN A 42 -0.73 -5.94 -2.48
C GLN A 42 -0.77 -6.44 -1.03
N LYS A 43 -0.98 -7.75 -0.84
CA LYS A 43 -0.97 -8.40 0.48
C LYS A 43 -0.24 -9.74 0.46
N CYS A 44 0.30 -10.11 1.61
CA CYS A 44 0.87 -11.41 1.91
C CYS A 44 0.17 -11.91 3.18
N ASP A 45 -0.81 -12.82 3.03
CA ASP A 45 -1.46 -13.51 4.14
C ASP A 45 -1.24 -15.03 4.04
N PRO A 46 -0.46 -15.63 4.95
CA PRO A 46 -0.44 -17.10 5.10
C PRO A 46 -1.55 -17.60 6.04
N SER A 47 -2.32 -16.69 6.63
CA SER A 47 -3.33 -16.98 7.66
C SER A 47 -4.74 -16.59 7.20
N ASP A 48 -5.78 -17.21 7.78
CA ASP A 48 -7.19 -16.92 7.49
C ASP A 48 -7.71 -15.62 8.14
N ILE A 49 -6.81 -14.69 8.47
CA ILE A 49 -7.18 -13.41 9.09
C ILE A 49 -7.54 -12.40 8.00
N ASP A 50 -8.55 -11.56 8.28
CA ASP A 50 -8.95 -10.46 7.39
C ASP A 50 -7.90 -9.33 7.43
N ILE A 51 -6.76 -9.57 6.77
CA ILE A 51 -5.65 -8.62 6.68
C ILE A 51 -6.07 -7.33 5.98
N GLU A 52 -7.04 -7.37 5.08
CA GLU A 52 -7.52 -6.20 4.35
C GLU A 52 -8.22 -5.22 5.30
N LEU A 53 -9.16 -5.73 6.10
CA LEU A 53 -9.83 -4.93 7.13
C LEU A 53 -8.84 -4.41 8.16
N ILE A 54 -7.95 -5.26 8.68
CA ILE A 54 -6.97 -4.85 9.68
C ILE A 54 -6.03 -3.78 9.13
N ALA A 55 -5.53 -3.96 7.91
CA ALA A 55 -4.64 -3.01 7.27
C ALA A 55 -5.33 -1.66 7.00
N PHE A 56 -6.61 -1.69 6.58
CA PHE A 56 -7.40 -0.47 6.41
C PHE A 56 -7.58 0.30 7.73
N LEU A 57 -7.88 -0.40 8.83
CA LEU A 57 -8.04 0.21 10.15
C LEU A 57 -6.70 0.73 10.71
N ALA A 58 -5.63 -0.07 10.61
CA ALA A 58 -4.29 0.32 11.03
C ALA A 58 -3.77 1.54 10.25
N ASN A 59 -4.09 1.64 8.96
CA ASN A 59 -3.82 2.81 8.14
C ASN A 59 -4.48 4.09 8.71
N ASN A 60 -5.72 4.01 9.17
CA ASN A 60 -6.39 5.16 9.80
C ASN A 60 -5.71 5.57 11.11
N VAL A 61 -5.25 4.60 11.91
CA VAL A 61 -4.47 4.87 13.13
C VAL A 61 -3.15 5.57 12.78
N LEU A 62 -2.41 5.07 11.79
CA LEU A 62 -1.18 5.70 11.31
C LEU A 62 -1.39 7.15 10.89
N ARG A 63 -2.42 7.43 10.08
CA ARG A 63 -2.74 8.80 9.63
C ARG A 63 -3.14 9.71 10.78
N THR A 64 -3.88 9.18 11.74
CA THR A 64 -4.30 9.93 12.94
C THR A 64 -3.08 10.26 13.81
N ALA A 65 -2.17 9.29 13.99
CA ALA A 65 -0.92 9.49 14.72
C ALA A 65 0.02 10.49 14.03
N GLU A 66 0.15 10.44 12.69
CA GLU A 66 0.89 11.43 11.89
C GLU A 66 0.31 12.83 12.09
N LYS A 67 -1.01 12.99 11.98
CA LYS A 67 -1.66 14.28 12.21
C LYS A 67 -1.42 14.77 13.65
N ALA A 68 -1.64 13.92 14.64
CA ALA A 68 -1.44 14.30 16.05
C ALA A 68 0.01 14.68 16.34
N SER A 69 0.98 13.93 15.82
CA SER A 69 2.41 14.24 15.95
C SER A 69 2.75 15.64 15.42
N ARG A 70 2.19 16.00 14.26
CA ARG A 70 2.35 17.34 13.67
C ARG A 70 1.68 18.42 14.50
N ASP A 71 0.45 18.19 14.95
CA ASP A 71 -0.30 19.13 15.79
C ASP A 71 0.42 19.36 17.14
N MET A 72 1.12 18.36 17.66
CA MET A 72 1.97 18.47 18.85
C MET A 72 3.32 19.16 18.60
N GLY A 73 3.66 19.51 17.35
CA GLY A 73 4.95 20.12 17.00
C GLY A 73 6.13 19.14 16.99
N LEU A 74 5.88 17.84 16.97
CA LEU A 74 6.90 16.78 16.97
C LEU A 74 7.30 16.34 15.55
N GLY A 75 6.66 16.90 14.52
CA GLY A 75 6.93 16.57 13.12
C GLY A 75 6.22 15.28 12.69
N ARG A 76 6.88 14.52 11.81
CA ARG A 76 6.30 13.35 11.14
C ARG A 76 6.44 12.08 11.99
N SER A 77 5.36 11.32 12.12
CA SER A 77 5.30 9.97 12.69
C SER A 77 5.30 8.93 11.58
N HIS A 78 6.50 8.56 11.13
CA HIS A 78 6.67 7.60 10.05
C HIS A 78 6.37 6.14 10.45
N LEU A 79 6.28 5.84 11.75
CA LEU A 79 6.01 4.50 12.26
C LEU A 79 5.05 4.61 13.46
N THR A 80 3.96 3.86 13.41
CA THR A 80 3.06 3.65 14.54
C THR A 80 2.95 2.15 14.78
N PHE A 81 2.87 1.73 16.05
CA PHE A 81 2.61 0.33 16.37
C PHE A 81 1.55 0.22 17.46
N MET A 82 0.84 -0.90 17.46
CA MET A 82 -0.15 -1.28 18.46
C MET A 82 0.24 -2.63 19.03
N HIS A 83 0.33 -2.72 20.35
CA HIS A 83 0.50 -3.97 21.06
C HIS A 83 -0.85 -4.39 21.61
N THR A 84 -1.33 -5.56 21.17
CA THR A 84 -2.59 -6.15 21.62
C THR A 84 -2.33 -7.45 22.38
N GLU A 85 -3.37 -8.04 22.95
CA GLU A 85 -3.25 -9.35 23.61
C GLU A 85 -2.80 -10.48 22.67
N LYS A 86 -3.04 -10.35 21.36
CA LYS A 86 -2.84 -11.42 20.37
C LYS A 86 -1.73 -11.15 19.36
N ALA A 87 -1.43 -9.87 19.11
CA ALA A 87 -0.52 -9.49 18.06
C ALA A 87 0.04 -8.07 18.26
N LEU A 88 1.20 -7.85 17.67
CA LEU A 88 1.73 -6.55 17.30
C LEU A 88 1.23 -6.18 15.90
N VAL A 89 0.76 -4.96 15.76
CA VAL A 89 0.43 -4.35 14.46
C VAL A 89 1.37 -3.18 14.25
N LEU A 90 2.23 -3.26 13.24
CA LEU A 90 3.15 -2.19 12.86
C LEU A 90 2.62 -1.53 11.59
N ALA A 91 2.61 -0.20 11.56
CA ALA A 91 2.19 0.61 10.44
C ALA A 91 3.28 1.62 10.10
N ARG A 92 3.88 1.48 8.92
CA ARG A 92 5.00 2.29 8.44
C ARG A 92 4.56 3.15 7.26
N CYS A 93 4.77 4.46 7.33
CA CYS A 93 4.64 5.39 6.22
C CYS A 93 6.01 5.62 5.58
N LEU A 94 6.10 5.41 4.27
CA LEU A 94 7.16 5.99 3.46
C LEU A 94 6.54 7.09 2.59
N ASN A 95 7.01 8.32 2.77
CA ASN A 95 6.58 9.47 1.99
C ASN A 95 7.80 10.31 1.60
N GLU A 96 8.15 10.23 0.32
CA GLU A 96 9.27 10.98 -0.28
C GLU A 96 8.91 12.43 -0.62
N GLY A 97 7.63 12.78 -0.52
CA GLY A 97 7.09 14.12 -0.77
C GLY A 97 6.99 14.99 0.48
N HIS A 98 6.46 16.19 0.27
CA HIS A 98 6.20 17.18 1.32
C HIS A 98 4.77 17.09 1.89
N ASN A 99 3.81 16.63 1.09
CA ASN A 99 2.41 16.46 1.46
C ASN A 99 2.19 15.13 2.23
N PRO A 100 1.85 15.17 3.53
CA PRO A 100 1.61 13.95 4.32
C PRO A 100 0.25 13.29 4.02
N LEU A 101 -0.63 13.95 3.27
CA LEU A 101 -2.00 13.47 3.01
C LEU A 101 -2.21 13.01 1.56
N GLY A 102 -1.23 13.19 0.69
CA GLY A 102 -1.35 12.87 -0.74
C GLY A 102 -0.02 12.46 -1.37
N ALA A 103 -0.09 11.91 -2.57
CA ALA A 103 1.10 11.62 -3.37
C ALA A 103 1.53 12.87 -4.15
N GLU A 104 2.84 12.97 -4.44
CA GLU A 104 3.42 13.99 -5.30
C GLU A 104 4.01 13.32 -6.56
N PRO A 105 3.95 13.96 -7.75
CA PRO A 105 4.50 13.37 -8.96
C PRO A 105 5.99 13.02 -8.83
N GLY A 106 6.36 11.81 -9.24
CA GLY A 106 7.75 11.31 -9.15
C GLY A 106 8.22 10.99 -7.73
N LYS A 107 7.33 11.02 -6.72
CA LYS A 107 7.60 10.66 -5.33
C LYS A 107 6.77 9.47 -4.91
N CYS A 108 7.37 8.55 -4.18
CA CYS A 108 6.64 7.44 -3.58
C CYS A 108 5.93 7.90 -2.29
N HIS A 109 4.66 7.51 -2.16
CA HIS A 109 3.92 7.59 -0.91
C HIS A 109 3.09 6.32 -0.72
N ILE A 110 3.58 5.42 0.13
CA ILE A 110 2.95 4.12 0.44
C ILE A 110 2.96 3.86 1.94
N HIS A 111 1.98 3.11 2.39
CA HIS A 111 1.91 2.62 3.76
C HIS A 111 2.07 1.10 3.78
N LEU A 112 2.84 0.59 4.72
CA LEU A 112 3.07 -0.85 4.92
C LEU A 112 2.56 -1.23 6.31
N ILE A 113 1.68 -2.22 6.35
CA ILE A 113 1.14 -2.81 7.58
C ILE A 113 1.72 -4.21 7.74
N LEU A 114 2.15 -4.54 8.95
CA LEU A 114 2.73 -5.83 9.34
C LEU A 114 2.09 -6.30 10.64
N LEU A 115 1.61 -7.55 10.64
CA LEU A 115 1.06 -8.22 11.81
C LEU A 115 2.00 -9.34 12.28
N ILE A 116 2.24 -9.40 13.58
CA ILE A 116 3.11 -10.39 14.20
C ILE A 116 2.49 -10.87 15.51
N ASP A 117 2.39 -12.17 15.74
CA ASP A 117 1.84 -12.75 16.98
C ASP A 117 2.90 -13.03 18.06
N ASN A 118 4.19 -13.02 17.71
CA ASN A 118 5.29 -13.05 18.67
C ASN A 118 5.76 -11.61 19.06
N PRO A 119 5.46 -11.13 20.28
CA PRO A 119 5.86 -9.80 20.70
C PRO A 119 7.38 -9.61 20.85
N ASN A 120 8.13 -10.70 21.05
CA ASN A 120 9.60 -10.64 21.16
C ASN A 120 10.27 -10.24 19.85
N SER A 121 9.57 -10.40 18.72
CA SER A 121 10.05 -10.02 17.40
C SER A 121 9.92 -8.52 17.09
N PHE A 122 9.43 -7.69 18.02
CA PHE A 122 9.23 -6.24 17.75
C PHE A 122 10.50 -5.54 17.21
N GLY A 123 11.66 -5.85 17.79
CA GLY A 123 12.92 -5.23 17.39
C GLY A 123 13.28 -5.52 15.93
N ILE A 124 13.27 -6.80 15.55
CA ILE A 124 13.56 -7.22 14.17
C ILE A 124 12.47 -6.74 13.21
N ALA A 125 11.21 -6.84 13.60
CA ALA A 125 10.07 -6.38 12.82
C ALA A 125 10.16 -4.90 12.45
N ARG A 126 10.57 -4.06 13.40
CA ARG A 126 10.76 -2.62 13.18
C ARG A 126 11.88 -2.34 12.17
N ILE A 127 12.93 -3.15 12.15
CA ILE A 127 14.03 -3.00 11.18
C ILE A 127 13.55 -3.45 9.80
N GLU A 128 12.99 -4.66 9.71
CA GLU A 128 12.61 -5.26 8.43
C GLU A 128 11.47 -4.52 7.73
N ILE A 129 10.47 -4.01 8.47
CA ILE A 129 9.43 -3.17 7.87
C ILE A 129 10.01 -1.88 7.26
N GLY A 130 11.11 -1.36 7.82
CA GLY A 130 11.85 -0.23 7.28
C GLY A 130 12.57 -0.58 5.98
N ASN A 131 13.30 -1.70 5.97
CA ASN A 131 14.01 -2.18 4.78
C ASN A 131 13.04 -2.48 3.63
N VAL A 132 11.98 -3.25 3.91
CA VAL A 132 11.03 -3.69 2.89
C VAL A 132 10.24 -2.52 2.31
N VAL A 133 9.85 -1.51 3.10
CA VAL A 133 9.13 -0.35 2.53
C VAL A 133 10.01 0.46 1.58
N GLU A 134 11.32 0.55 1.84
CA GLU A 134 12.26 1.21 0.93
C GLU A 134 12.45 0.43 -0.37
N LEU A 135 12.55 -0.90 -0.28
CA LEU A 135 12.60 -1.78 -1.47
C LEU A 135 11.32 -1.68 -2.31
N LEU A 136 10.16 -1.64 -1.67
CA LEU A 136 8.87 -1.47 -2.35
C LEU A 136 8.79 -0.10 -3.05
N ALA A 137 9.37 0.95 -2.45
CA ALA A 137 9.33 2.29 -3.01
C ALA A 137 9.87 2.37 -4.43
N GLU A 138 10.91 1.59 -4.73
CA GLU A 138 11.52 1.53 -6.05
C GLU A 138 10.50 1.18 -7.16
N ASP A 139 9.54 0.30 -6.85
CA ASP A 139 8.50 -0.12 -7.80
C ASP A 139 7.36 0.90 -7.91
N PHE A 140 7.16 1.73 -6.88
CA PHE A 140 6.09 2.72 -6.80
C PHE A 140 6.52 4.15 -7.14
N ARG A 141 7.83 4.40 -7.33
CA ARG A 141 8.32 5.65 -7.95
C ARG A 141 7.85 5.66 -9.40
N LEU A 142 6.67 6.24 -9.62
CA LEU A 142 6.11 6.46 -10.94
C LEU A 142 7.14 7.23 -11.76
N SER A 143 7.76 6.57 -12.73
CA SER A 143 8.50 7.28 -13.76
C SER A 143 7.49 8.11 -14.56
N PRO A 144 7.85 9.32 -15.04
CA PRO A 144 6.98 10.10 -15.92
C PRO A 144 6.43 9.31 -17.12
N ASN A 145 7.17 8.29 -17.58
CA ASN A 145 6.79 7.43 -18.69
C ASN A 145 5.63 6.47 -18.34
N SER A 146 5.52 6.03 -17.09
CA SER A 146 4.48 5.09 -16.62
C SER A 146 3.09 5.74 -16.55
N LEU A 147 3.02 7.06 -16.36
CA LEU A 147 1.78 7.84 -16.38
C LEU A 147 1.22 8.01 -17.81
N GLN A 148 2.09 8.03 -18.81
CA GLN A 148 1.69 8.14 -20.22
C GLN A 148 1.06 6.83 -20.73
N GLU A 149 1.54 5.68 -20.23
CA GLU A 149 0.96 4.36 -20.53
C GLU A 149 -0.41 4.13 -19.85
N LEU A 150 -0.64 4.72 -18.67
CA LEU A 150 -1.95 4.68 -17.99
C LEU A 150 -2.98 5.61 -18.64
N ASN A 151 -2.60 6.82 -19.05
CA ASN A 151 -3.52 7.75 -19.72
C ASN A 151 -3.90 7.26 -21.13
N THR A 152 -2.96 6.72 -21.90
CA THR A 152 -3.27 6.11 -23.22
C THR A 152 -4.08 4.82 -23.11
N SER A 153 -4.16 4.22 -21.92
CA SER A 153 -5.05 3.08 -21.64
C SER A 153 -6.50 3.50 -21.35
N LEU A 154 -6.70 4.63 -20.68
CA LEU A 154 -8.03 5.14 -20.33
C LEU A 154 -8.73 5.81 -21.53
N ASP A 155 -7.96 6.43 -22.43
CA ASP A 155 -8.51 7.05 -23.64
C ASP A 155 -8.93 6.03 -24.73
N ASN A 156 -8.50 4.76 -24.61
CA ASN A 156 -8.80 3.70 -25.58
C ASN A 156 -9.93 2.75 -25.15
N GLU A 157 -10.43 2.85 -23.92
CA GLU A 157 -11.66 2.16 -23.50
C GLU A 157 -12.84 3.12 -23.56
N ASN A 158 -13.22 3.51 -24.79
CA ASN A 158 -14.58 3.77 -25.26
C ASN A 158 -15.68 4.07 -24.20
N ILE A 159 -15.45 5.07 -23.33
CA ILE A 159 -16.44 5.54 -22.35
C ILE A 159 -17.67 6.11 -23.07
N THR A 160 -17.50 6.62 -24.29
CA THR A 160 -18.58 7.18 -25.10
C THR A 160 -19.57 6.13 -25.61
N SER A 161 -19.15 4.95 -26.06
CA SER A 161 -20.11 3.96 -26.61
C SER A 161 -20.91 3.23 -25.53
N THR A 162 -20.35 3.09 -24.33
CA THR A 162 -21.02 2.41 -23.20
C THR A 162 -22.10 3.29 -22.58
N LEU A 163 -21.89 4.61 -22.52
CA LEU A 163 -22.90 5.57 -22.04
C LEU A 163 -24.07 5.74 -23.02
N ASP A 164 -23.81 5.78 -24.33
CA ASP A 164 -24.87 5.85 -25.35
C ASP A 164 -25.74 4.59 -25.38
N THR A 165 -25.15 3.43 -25.09
CA THR A 165 -25.88 2.16 -25.01
C THR A 165 -26.74 2.06 -23.74
N LEU A 166 -26.32 2.69 -22.63
CA LEU A 166 -27.10 2.73 -21.38
C LEU A 166 -28.21 3.78 -21.41
N LEU A 167 -28.01 4.90 -22.10
CA LEU A 167 -29.05 5.94 -22.24
C LEU A 167 -30.16 5.53 -23.22
N SER A 168 -29.86 4.75 -24.25
CA SER A 168 -30.86 4.25 -25.21
C SER A 168 -31.74 3.09 -24.69
N GLN A 169 -31.38 2.48 -23.56
CA GLN A 169 -32.17 1.43 -22.90
C GLN A 169 -33.18 1.97 -21.88
N ASN A 170 -33.10 3.25 -21.51
CA ASN A 170 -34.02 3.87 -20.55
C ASN A 170 -35.15 4.68 -21.20
N GLU A 171 -35.24 4.72 -22.53
CA GLU A 171 -36.30 5.40 -23.28
C GLU A 171 -37.28 4.44 -23.99
N ARG A 172 -37.49 3.23 -23.47
CA ARG A 172 -38.58 2.34 -23.91
C ARG A 172 -39.40 1.80 -22.75
#